data_AF-A0A1F3XTU0-F1
#
_entry.id   AF-A0A1F3XTU0-F1
#
_cell.length_a   1.000
_cell.length_b   1.000
_cell.length_c   1.000
_cell.angle_alpha   90.00
_cell.angle_beta   90.00
_cell.angle_gamma   90.00
#
_symmetry.space_group_name_H-M   'P 1'
#
loop_
_entity.id
_entity.type
_entity.pdbx_description
1 polymer ?
#
loop_
_entity_poly.entity_id
_entity_poly.type
_entity_poly.pdbx_seq_one_letter_code
_entity_poly.pdbx_strand_id
1 'polypeptide(L)'
;MRRPISRPIFGPICGPICMIISVLFGILSSPVAFSFDSKPAAPATSICPDRAAGETDHDCPWAGVARTLIAEARAGHAIGDQLAALLPKLDRDLKADADRAGLKDVWGMSINFDEIAKSEIVDHSILSAIGEKIEIDFPIGLTAQGQARPPMNRIVHAGMEHTYGYLFSVLKTPFGFKRARWVRGEIETGFNLPVGILGPTPSSGTLFLNVTTFIGNIAFRTDSTELAVVKSASRSGPKELSNFKYGKLSPTRLEERVEVPNYNGKTRLVTLRTDFVPFLNAPGDRNANSHLLIYSVVDPFHHEAQLISAFPVQTSFVQNALNPKGLGSKPVSTRYNGFVEGLSGTTLHGDRRVLGSRGSK
;
A
#
# COMPACT_ATOMS: atom_id res chain seq x y z
N MET A 1 36.51 12.70 6.43
CA MET A 1 36.81 12.30 7.82
C MET A 1 35.50 11.95 8.52
N ARG A 2 35.21 10.66 8.68
CA ARG A 2 33.99 10.17 9.35
C ARG A 2 34.34 9.84 10.80
N ARG A 3 33.60 10.40 11.77
CA ARG A 3 33.69 10.04 13.19
C ARG A 3 32.77 8.84 13.47
N PRO A 4 33.18 7.88 14.30
CA PRO A 4 32.34 6.73 14.65
C PRO A 4 31.35 7.10 15.77
N ILE A 5 30.14 6.54 15.67
CA ILE A 5 29.07 6.63 16.67
C ILE A 5 29.30 5.52 17.70
N SER A 6 29.54 5.91 18.95
CA SER A 6 29.67 5.03 20.12
C SER A 6 28.28 4.55 20.59
N ARG A 7 28.11 3.22 20.71
CA ARG A 7 26.95 2.58 21.35
C ARG A 7 27.13 2.58 22.88
N PRO A 8 26.06 2.74 23.67
CA PRO A 8 26.14 2.55 25.11
C PRO A 8 26.10 1.07 25.49
N ILE A 9 26.96 0.72 26.44
CA ILE A 9 27.10 -0.59 27.08
C ILE A 9 26.07 -0.66 28.21
N PHE A 10 25.13 -1.60 28.13
CA PHE A 10 24.30 -1.99 29.27
C PHE A 10 24.90 -3.26 29.89
N GLY A 11 25.37 -3.13 31.14
CA GLY A 11 25.83 -4.25 31.96
C GLY A 11 24.68 -5.01 32.63
N PRO A 12 24.88 -6.26 33.05
CA PRO A 12 23.86 -7.06 33.72
C PRO A 12 23.84 -6.77 35.22
N ILE A 13 22.64 -6.54 35.77
CA ILE A 13 22.41 -6.57 37.22
C ILE A 13 21.96 -7.98 37.57
N CYS A 14 22.79 -8.66 38.36
CA CYS A 14 22.53 -9.96 38.96
C CYS A 14 22.00 -9.75 40.39
N GLY A 15 21.03 -10.56 40.83
CA GLY A 15 20.51 -10.56 42.20
C GLY A 15 19.73 -11.86 42.49
N PRO A 16 20.13 -12.68 43.49
CA PRO A 16 19.57 -14.02 43.74
C PRO A 16 18.70 -14.09 45.00
N ILE A 17 17.52 -14.74 44.94
CA ILE A 17 16.74 -15.20 46.11
C ILE A 17 15.98 -16.48 45.71
N CYS A 18 16.47 -17.67 46.12
CA CYS A 18 15.93 -18.54 47.18
C CYS A 18 14.79 -19.48 46.69
N MET A 19 15.10 -20.74 46.35
CA MET A 19 15.06 -21.97 47.18
C MET A 19 13.65 -22.51 47.53
N ILE A 20 13.42 -23.73 47.00
CA ILE A 20 12.75 -24.91 47.62
C ILE A 20 11.24 -24.81 47.87
N ILE A 21 10.46 -25.65 47.16
CA ILE A 21 9.62 -26.72 47.73
C ILE A 21 9.56 -27.87 46.69
N SER A 22 9.98 -29.06 47.11
CA SER A 22 9.76 -30.33 46.43
C SER A 22 8.44 -30.94 46.91
N VAL A 23 7.56 -31.39 46.01
CA VAL A 23 6.62 -32.48 46.30
C VAL A 23 6.49 -33.37 45.06
N LEU A 24 6.86 -34.63 45.26
CA LEU A 24 6.61 -35.77 44.37
C LEU A 24 5.12 -35.96 44.13
N PHE A 25 4.71 -36.16 42.87
CA PHE A 25 3.66 -37.14 42.54
C PHE A 25 3.98 -37.75 41.18
N GLY A 26 4.38 -39.02 41.20
CA GLY A 26 4.49 -39.86 40.02
C GLY A 26 3.11 -40.37 39.63
N ILE A 27 2.70 -40.10 38.40
CA ILE A 27 1.67 -40.86 37.68
C ILE A 27 2.24 -41.16 36.30
N LEU A 28 2.56 -42.43 36.08
CA LEU A 28 2.88 -43.02 34.79
C LEU A 28 1.62 -42.97 33.91
N SER A 29 1.55 -41.98 33.03
CA SER A 29 0.58 -41.92 31.94
C SER A 29 1.31 -42.22 30.63
N SER A 30 1.09 -43.41 30.08
CA SER A 30 1.60 -43.81 28.77
C SER A 30 1.20 -42.79 27.70
N PRO A 31 2.13 -42.32 26.84
CA PRO A 31 1.77 -41.48 25.71
C PRO A 31 1.07 -42.33 24.66
N VAL A 32 -0.26 -42.23 24.58
CA VAL A 32 -1.01 -42.72 23.42
C VAL A 32 -0.71 -41.74 22.27
N ALA A 33 0.25 -42.12 21.42
CA ALA A 33 0.55 -41.41 20.19
C ALA A 33 -0.62 -41.58 19.21
N PHE A 34 -1.59 -40.66 19.25
CA PHE A 34 -2.59 -40.52 18.20
C PHE A 34 -1.92 -39.88 16.98
N SER A 35 -1.50 -40.73 16.03
CA SER A 35 -1.06 -40.30 14.71
C SER A 35 -2.29 -39.99 13.86
N PHE A 36 -2.79 -38.76 13.93
CA PHE A 36 -3.78 -38.24 12.99
C PHE A 36 -3.08 -37.86 11.68
N ASP A 37 -2.80 -38.86 10.86
CA ASP A 37 -2.22 -38.69 9.51
C ASP A 37 -3.34 -38.42 8.47
N SER A 38 -4.24 -37.50 8.79
CA SER A 38 -5.24 -37.03 7.83
C SER A 38 -4.73 -35.75 7.19
N LYS A 39 -4.20 -35.88 5.97
CA LYS A 39 -3.86 -34.75 5.11
C LYS A 39 -5.07 -33.80 5.07
N PRO A 40 -4.96 -32.54 5.55
CA PRO A 40 -6.10 -31.64 5.63
C PRO A 40 -6.68 -31.49 4.23
N ALA A 41 -8.00 -31.69 4.12
CA ALA A 41 -8.72 -31.47 2.87
C ALA A 41 -8.44 -30.03 2.40
N ALA A 42 -8.21 -29.85 1.09
CA ALA A 42 -8.04 -28.51 0.53
C ALA A 42 -9.26 -27.67 0.93
N PRO A 43 -9.07 -26.52 1.60
CA PRO A 43 -10.20 -25.76 2.12
C PRO A 43 -11.06 -25.29 0.96
N ALA A 44 -12.37 -25.48 1.11
CA ALA A 44 -13.33 -25.05 0.11
C ALA A 44 -13.21 -23.53 -0.06
N THR A 45 -12.80 -23.09 -1.25
CA THR A 45 -12.78 -21.66 -1.58
C THR A 45 -14.21 -21.14 -1.56
N SER A 46 -14.42 -19.99 -0.91
CA SER A 46 -15.74 -19.36 -0.91
C SER A 46 -16.18 -19.00 -2.33
N ILE A 47 -17.50 -18.88 -2.53
CA ILE A 47 -18.11 -18.58 -3.84
C ILE A 47 -17.47 -17.33 -4.46
N CYS A 48 -17.09 -17.42 -5.73
CA CYS A 48 -16.60 -16.28 -6.52
C CYS A 48 -17.03 -16.45 -7.99
N PRO A 49 -17.62 -15.42 -8.62
CA PRO A 49 -17.93 -14.10 -8.04
C PRO A 49 -19.20 -14.12 -7.19
N ASP A 50 -19.26 -13.26 -6.16
CA ASP A 50 -20.50 -12.90 -5.48
C ASP A 50 -21.26 -11.85 -6.31
N ARG A 51 -22.15 -12.34 -7.19
CA ARG A 51 -22.98 -11.49 -8.05
C ARG A 51 -23.93 -10.60 -7.25
N ALA A 52 -24.34 -11.00 -6.04
CA ALA A 52 -25.20 -10.17 -5.18
C ALA A 52 -24.43 -8.97 -4.61
N ALA A 53 -23.14 -9.14 -4.32
CA ALA A 53 -22.23 -8.01 -4.02
C ALA A 53 -21.89 -7.18 -5.28
N GLY A 54 -22.24 -7.64 -6.48
CA GLY A 54 -21.89 -7.00 -7.75
C GLY A 54 -20.46 -7.28 -8.20
N GLU A 55 -19.87 -8.39 -7.76
CA GLU A 55 -18.61 -8.90 -8.27
C GLU A 55 -18.76 -9.45 -9.70
N THR A 56 -17.65 -9.46 -10.43
CA THR A 56 -17.49 -9.93 -11.79
C THR A 56 -16.42 -11.01 -11.85
N ASP A 57 -16.27 -11.68 -13.00
CA ASP A 57 -15.26 -12.74 -13.13
C ASP A 57 -13.82 -12.20 -12.97
N HIS A 58 -13.60 -10.91 -13.24
CA HIS A 58 -12.33 -10.24 -12.97
C HIS A 58 -11.99 -10.13 -11.48
N ASP A 59 -12.98 -10.20 -10.60
CA ASP A 59 -12.77 -10.13 -9.15
C ASP A 59 -12.29 -11.48 -8.58
N CYS A 60 -12.29 -12.54 -9.40
CA CYS A 60 -11.85 -13.88 -9.03
C CYS A 60 -10.39 -14.15 -9.44
N PRO A 61 -9.64 -14.95 -8.65
CA PRO A 61 -10.06 -15.66 -7.44
C PRO A 61 -10.06 -14.78 -6.17
N TRP A 62 -9.67 -13.52 -6.28
CA TRP A 62 -9.27 -12.68 -5.14
C TRP A 62 -10.36 -12.44 -4.10
N ALA A 63 -11.61 -12.22 -4.53
CA ALA A 63 -12.72 -12.01 -3.60
C ALA A 63 -13.06 -13.29 -2.82
N GLY A 64 -13.08 -14.43 -3.52
CA GLY A 64 -13.30 -15.74 -2.92
C GLY A 64 -12.21 -16.12 -1.91
N VAL A 65 -10.94 -15.91 -2.28
CA VAL A 65 -9.80 -16.15 -1.38
C VAL A 65 -9.84 -15.22 -0.17
N ALA A 66 -10.13 -13.93 -0.35
CA ALA A 66 -10.23 -12.98 0.77
C ALA A 66 -11.25 -13.44 1.81
N ARG A 67 -12.46 -13.83 1.37
CA ARG A 67 -13.51 -14.35 2.26
C ARG A 67 -13.08 -15.63 2.98
N THR A 68 -12.40 -16.55 2.29
CA THR A 68 -11.85 -17.77 2.91
C THR A 68 -10.82 -17.40 3.99
N LEU A 69 -9.84 -16.54 3.69
CA LEU A 69 -8.82 -16.12 4.66
C LEU A 69 -9.43 -15.39 5.86
N ILE A 70 -10.44 -14.53 5.64
CA ILE A 70 -11.16 -13.86 6.73
C ILE A 70 -11.88 -14.87 7.64
N ALA A 71 -12.51 -15.89 7.06
CA ALA A 71 -13.18 -16.93 7.82
C ALA A 71 -12.19 -17.72 8.69
N GLU A 72 -11.04 -18.11 8.13
CA GLU A 72 -9.96 -18.81 8.85
C GLU A 72 -9.38 -17.94 9.97
N ALA A 73 -9.10 -16.66 9.71
CA ALA A 73 -8.60 -15.74 10.73
C ALA A 73 -9.59 -15.57 11.90
N ARG A 74 -10.90 -15.48 11.60
CA ARG A 74 -11.96 -15.42 12.63
C ARG A 74 -12.10 -16.71 13.43
N ALA A 75 -11.72 -17.85 12.86
CA ALA A 75 -11.61 -19.11 13.58
C ALA A 75 -10.33 -19.20 14.45
N GLY A 76 -9.47 -18.18 14.43
CA GLY A 76 -8.23 -18.13 15.19
C GLY A 76 -7.06 -18.84 14.51
N HIS A 77 -7.20 -19.24 13.25
CA HIS A 77 -6.13 -19.90 12.50
C HIS A 77 -5.15 -18.87 11.91
N ALA A 78 -3.86 -19.23 11.91
CA ALA A 78 -2.85 -18.46 11.18
C ALA A 78 -3.08 -18.63 9.67
N ILE A 79 -3.22 -17.52 8.94
CA ILE A 79 -3.62 -17.56 7.53
C ILE A 79 -2.45 -17.47 6.54
N GLY A 80 -1.20 -17.34 7.02
CA GLY A 80 -0.02 -17.20 6.17
C GLY A 80 0.25 -18.42 5.28
N ASP A 81 0.11 -19.62 5.82
CA ASP A 81 0.23 -20.88 5.07
C ASP A 81 -0.96 -21.08 4.14
N GLN A 82 -2.15 -20.68 4.59
CA GLN A 82 -3.37 -20.78 3.81
C GLN A 82 -3.34 -19.87 2.57
N LEU A 83 -2.80 -18.65 2.71
CA LEU A 83 -2.53 -17.74 1.61
C LEU A 83 -1.57 -18.38 0.60
N ALA A 84 -0.50 -19.02 1.06
CA ALA A 84 0.48 -19.68 0.20
C ALA A 84 -0.13 -20.88 -0.55
N ALA A 85 -0.99 -21.67 0.11
CA ALA A 85 -1.68 -22.78 -0.50
C ALA A 85 -2.69 -22.34 -1.58
N LEU A 86 -3.45 -21.27 -1.32
CA LEU A 86 -4.47 -20.78 -2.26
C LEU A 86 -3.88 -20.00 -3.43
N LEU A 87 -2.79 -19.27 -3.21
CA LEU A 87 -2.19 -18.36 -4.19
C LEU A 87 -0.66 -18.57 -4.28
N PRO A 88 -0.18 -19.74 -4.73
CA PRO A 88 1.24 -20.08 -4.68
C PRO A 88 2.12 -19.17 -5.55
N LYS A 89 1.58 -18.59 -6.63
CA LYS A 89 2.32 -17.58 -7.41
C LYS A 89 2.47 -16.28 -6.62
N LEU A 90 1.38 -15.79 -6.02
CA LEU A 90 1.43 -14.56 -5.23
C LEU A 90 2.40 -14.72 -4.06
N ASP A 91 2.39 -15.85 -3.36
CA ASP A 91 3.34 -16.11 -2.26
C ASP A 91 4.80 -16.02 -2.71
N ARG A 92 5.14 -16.52 -3.91
CA ARG A 92 6.47 -16.34 -4.49
C ARG A 92 6.77 -14.88 -4.82
N ASP A 93 5.80 -14.15 -5.37
CA ASP A 93 5.95 -12.72 -5.68
C ASP A 93 6.18 -11.90 -4.39
N LEU A 94 5.42 -12.18 -3.31
CA LEU A 94 5.61 -11.56 -1.99
C LEU A 94 7.02 -11.80 -1.46
N LYS A 95 7.47 -13.06 -1.46
CA LYS A 95 8.83 -13.41 -1.02
C LYS A 95 9.92 -12.74 -1.85
N ALA A 96 9.72 -12.63 -3.17
CA ALA A 96 10.65 -11.94 -4.06
C ALA A 96 10.72 -10.42 -3.79
N ASP A 97 9.70 -9.83 -3.18
CA ASP A 97 9.67 -8.42 -2.81
C ASP A 97 10.17 -8.14 -1.39
N ALA A 98 10.34 -9.17 -0.55
CA ALA A 98 10.93 -9.04 0.78
C ALA A 98 12.32 -8.37 0.73
N ASP A 99 13.16 -8.81 -0.22
CA ASP A 99 14.53 -8.32 -0.41
C ASP A 99 14.62 -6.90 -1.02
N ARG A 100 13.48 -6.22 -1.28
CA ARG A 100 13.44 -4.94 -2.00
C ARG A 100 13.28 -3.73 -1.07
N ALA A 101 14.09 -3.67 0.00
CA ALA A 101 14.04 -2.58 0.99
C ALA A 101 13.92 -1.18 0.37
N GLY A 102 14.80 -0.82 -0.57
CA GLY A 102 14.75 0.49 -1.20
C GLY A 102 13.44 0.79 -1.96
N LEU A 103 12.79 -0.22 -2.56
CA LEU A 103 11.46 0.00 -3.16
C LEU A 103 10.36 0.14 -2.12
N LYS A 104 10.50 -0.48 -0.95
CA LYS A 104 9.58 -0.28 0.16
C LYS A 104 9.70 1.16 0.70
N ASP A 105 10.91 1.66 0.85
CA ASP A 105 11.18 3.01 1.40
C ASP A 105 10.59 4.16 0.57
N VAL A 106 10.44 3.98 -0.75
CA VAL A 106 9.80 4.99 -1.63
C VAL A 106 8.28 5.03 -1.50
N TRP A 107 7.67 4.19 -0.67
CA TRP A 107 6.25 4.27 -0.32
C TRP A 107 6.09 4.82 1.09
N GLY A 108 5.04 5.62 1.26
CA GLY A 108 4.69 6.21 2.54
C GLY A 108 3.73 5.32 3.32
N MET A 109 2.96 5.95 4.19
CA MET A 109 1.96 5.28 5.01
C MET A 109 0.55 5.57 4.50
N SER A 110 -0.35 4.63 4.74
CA SER A 110 -1.76 4.68 4.36
C SER A 110 -2.65 4.36 5.55
N ILE A 111 -3.92 4.74 5.46
CA ILE A 111 -4.98 4.47 6.41
C ILE A 111 -5.90 3.41 5.79
N ASN A 112 -5.91 2.21 6.38
CA ASN A 112 -6.79 1.10 6.01
C ASN A 112 -8.24 1.33 6.48
N PHE A 113 -8.87 2.37 5.92
CA PHE A 113 -10.25 2.73 6.21
C PHE A 113 -10.83 3.57 5.08
N ASP A 114 -12.00 3.20 4.58
CA ASP A 114 -12.72 4.00 3.59
C ASP A 114 -13.66 4.98 4.29
N GLU A 115 -13.43 6.28 4.10
CA GLU A 115 -14.22 7.32 4.76
C GLU A 115 -15.68 7.39 4.30
N ILE A 116 -15.99 6.90 3.09
CA ILE A 116 -17.35 6.96 2.54
C ILE A 116 -18.11 5.71 2.97
N ALA A 117 -17.51 4.54 2.83
CA ALA A 117 -18.13 3.29 3.23
C ALA A 117 -18.04 3.03 4.75
N LYS A 118 -17.28 3.86 5.48
CA LYS A 118 -17.08 3.79 6.95
C LYS A 118 -16.63 2.42 7.43
N SER A 119 -15.82 1.73 6.63
CA SER A 119 -15.36 0.38 6.89
C SER A 119 -13.86 0.24 6.62
N GLU A 120 -13.26 -0.78 7.23
CA GLU A 120 -11.93 -1.26 6.87
C GLU A 120 -11.90 -1.66 5.39
N ILE A 121 -10.79 -1.34 4.70
CA ILE A 121 -10.63 -1.63 3.27
C ILE A 121 -10.23 -3.10 3.07
N VAL A 122 -9.25 -3.57 3.84
CA VAL A 122 -8.73 -4.93 3.83
C VAL A 122 -8.67 -5.45 5.25
N ASP A 123 -9.14 -6.68 5.51
CA ASP A 123 -9.07 -7.26 6.85
C ASP A 123 -7.63 -7.25 7.38
N HIS A 124 -7.46 -6.75 8.60
CA HIS A 124 -6.15 -6.59 9.24
C HIS A 124 -5.32 -7.88 9.21
N SER A 125 -5.94 -9.06 9.39
CA SER A 125 -5.24 -10.35 9.42
C SER A 125 -4.54 -10.63 8.09
N ILE A 126 -5.18 -10.26 6.96
CA ILE A 126 -4.61 -10.40 5.62
C ILE A 126 -3.43 -9.45 5.44
N LEU A 127 -3.54 -8.19 5.88
CA LEU A 127 -2.45 -7.23 5.79
C LEU A 127 -1.24 -7.66 6.63
N SER A 128 -1.47 -8.20 7.83
CA SER A 128 -0.40 -8.77 8.67
C SER A 128 0.28 -9.96 8.00
N ALA A 129 -0.49 -10.90 7.42
CA ALA A 129 0.07 -12.03 6.69
C ALA A 129 0.86 -11.63 5.43
N ILE A 130 0.45 -10.56 4.75
CA ILE A 130 1.22 -10.00 3.62
C ILE A 130 2.49 -9.33 4.16
N GLY A 131 2.37 -8.49 5.18
CA GLY A 131 3.48 -7.74 5.79
C GLY A 131 4.62 -8.63 6.26
N GLU A 132 4.28 -9.75 6.91
CA GLU A 132 5.25 -10.77 7.31
C GLU A 132 6.02 -11.34 6.10
N LYS A 133 5.31 -11.68 5.01
CA LYS A 133 5.92 -12.27 3.82
C LYS A 133 6.79 -11.30 3.03
N ILE A 134 6.50 -10.00 3.09
CA ILE A 134 7.27 -8.95 2.40
C ILE A 134 8.23 -8.21 3.33
N GLU A 135 8.39 -8.68 4.56
CA GLU A 135 9.24 -8.10 5.61
C GLU A 135 9.02 -6.59 5.76
N ILE A 136 7.76 -6.22 6.03
CA ILE A 136 7.39 -4.86 6.40
C ILE A 136 6.83 -4.87 7.82
N ASP A 137 7.61 -4.29 8.73
CA ASP A 137 7.12 -3.88 10.03
C ASP A 137 6.37 -2.56 9.86
N PHE A 138 5.03 -2.62 9.95
CA PHE A 138 4.21 -1.43 10.14
C PHE A 138 3.64 -1.43 11.55
N PRO A 139 3.18 -0.29 12.09
CA PRO A 139 2.66 -0.21 13.44
C PRO A 139 1.41 -1.09 13.63
N ILE A 140 1.60 -2.36 13.99
CA ILE A 140 0.55 -3.28 14.42
C ILE A 140 0.39 -3.05 15.92
N GLY A 141 -0.44 -2.07 16.32
CA GLY A 141 -0.41 -1.62 17.71
C GLY A 141 -1.65 -0.91 18.20
N LEU A 142 -2.20 -1.47 19.27
CA LEU A 142 -3.32 -0.99 20.09
C LEU A 142 -3.18 0.47 20.53
N THR A 143 -4.34 1.10 20.67
CA THR A 143 -4.56 2.50 21.02
C THR A 143 -3.79 2.93 22.27
N ALA A 144 -2.88 3.90 22.13
CA ALA A 144 -2.60 4.83 23.21
C ALA A 144 -3.68 5.92 23.17
N GLN A 145 -4.47 6.01 24.25
CA GLN A 145 -5.54 7.02 24.39
C GLN A 145 -4.97 8.45 24.36
N GLY A 146 -5.74 9.39 23.79
CA GLY A 146 -5.67 10.79 24.22
C GLY A 146 -5.61 11.87 23.14
N GLN A 147 -5.52 11.54 21.85
CA GLN A 147 -5.60 12.56 20.78
C GLN A 147 -6.44 12.07 19.60
N ALA A 148 -7.18 12.99 18.96
CA ALA A 148 -8.01 12.76 17.78
C ALA A 148 -7.14 12.38 16.56
N ARG A 149 -6.60 11.17 16.58
CA ARG A 149 -5.78 10.56 15.54
C ARG A 149 -6.56 9.38 14.97
N PRO A 150 -6.38 9.01 13.69
CA PRO A 150 -6.81 7.70 13.25
C PRO A 150 -6.19 6.67 14.22
N PRO A 151 -6.97 5.70 14.72
CA PRO A 151 -6.43 4.75 15.68
C PRO A 151 -5.25 4.03 15.01
N MET A 152 -4.11 3.96 15.73
CA MET A 152 -2.81 3.54 15.17
C MET A 152 -2.90 2.18 14.47
N ASN A 153 -3.84 1.32 14.89
CA ASN A 153 -4.12 0.03 14.28
C ASN A 153 -4.66 0.08 12.83
N ARG A 154 -4.89 1.26 12.25
CA ARG A 154 -5.29 1.44 10.85
C ARG A 154 -4.17 1.93 9.96
N ILE A 155 -3.01 2.28 10.52
CA ILE A 155 -1.90 2.82 9.75
C ILE A 155 -1.07 1.66 9.21
N VAL A 156 -0.89 1.61 7.90
CA VAL A 156 -0.24 0.50 7.18
C VAL A 156 0.71 1.04 6.12
N HIS A 157 1.64 0.21 5.65
CA HIS A 157 2.51 0.60 4.55
C HIS A 157 1.73 0.76 3.24
N ALA A 158 1.83 1.94 2.61
CA ALA A 158 0.98 2.29 1.47
C ALA A 158 1.22 1.38 0.26
N GLY A 159 2.47 1.06 -0.04
CA GLY A 159 2.79 0.18 -1.17
C GLY A 159 2.25 -1.23 -1.00
N MET A 160 2.19 -1.73 0.23
CA MET A 160 1.65 -3.06 0.55
C MET A 160 0.14 -3.06 0.40
N GLU A 161 -0.55 -2.10 1.03
CA GLU A 161 -2.00 -2.00 1.00
C GLU A 161 -2.50 -1.75 -0.42
N HIS A 162 -1.96 -0.73 -1.10
CA HIS A 162 -2.47 -0.30 -2.40
C HIS A 162 -2.12 -1.25 -3.54
N THR A 163 -1.16 -2.17 -3.38
CA THR A 163 -0.88 -3.24 -4.34
C THR A 163 -1.53 -4.55 -3.91
N TYR A 164 -0.85 -5.33 -3.08
CA TYR A 164 -1.29 -6.66 -2.66
C TYR A 164 -2.55 -6.64 -1.80
N GLY A 165 -2.64 -5.73 -0.82
CA GLY A 165 -3.80 -5.64 0.07
C GLY A 165 -5.11 -5.42 -0.70
N TYR A 166 -5.10 -4.51 -1.67
CA TYR A 166 -6.27 -4.17 -2.48
C TYR A 166 -6.80 -5.34 -3.29
N LEU A 167 -5.98 -6.32 -3.64
CA LEU A 167 -6.47 -7.56 -4.25
C LEU A 167 -7.49 -8.24 -3.36
N PHE A 168 -7.42 -8.12 -2.04
CA PHE A 168 -8.28 -8.80 -1.07
C PHE A 168 -9.43 -7.92 -0.51
N SER A 169 -9.57 -6.67 -0.96
CA SER A 169 -10.63 -5.75 -0.47
C SER A 169 -12.04 -6.18 -0.89
N VAL A 170 -12.80 -6.83 0.00
CA VAL A 170 -14.23 -7.20 -0.18
C VAL A 170 -15.20 -6.02 -0.06
N LEU A 171 -14.69 -4.84 0.30
CA LEU A 171 -15.48 -3.63 0.42
C LEU A 171 -15.90 -3.06 -0.95
N LYS A 172 -17.22 -2.97 -1.17
CA LYS A 172 -17.79 -2.22 -2.31
C LYS A 172 -17.98 -0.76 -1.92
N THR A 173 -17.43 0.15 -2.73
CA THR A 173 -17.63 1.59 -2.58
C THR A 173 -18.52 2.13 -3.70
N PRO A 174 -18.99 3.41 -3.64
CA PRO A 174 -19.66 4.05 -4.77
C PRO A 174 -18.82 4.08 -6.06
N PHE A 175 -17.49 3.94 -5.95
CA PHE A 175 -16.56 3.91 -7.07
C PHE A 175 -16.17 2.47 -7.49
N GLY A 176 -16.85 1.45 -6.95
CA GLY A 176 -16.55 0.05 -7.17
C GLY A 176 -15.59 -0.54 -6.13
N PHE A 177 -15.02 -1.71 -6.45
CA PHE A 177 -14.05 -2.40 -5.60
C PHE A 177 -12.64 -1.84 -5.80
N LYS A 178 -11.85 -1.76 -4.73
CA LYS A 178 -10.45 -1.31 -4.81
C LYS A 178 -9.60 -2.23 -5.69
N ARG A 179 -9.86 -3.55 -5.66
CA ARG A 179 -9.16 -4.56 -6.47
C ARG A 179 -9.27 -4.33 -7.98
N ALA A 180 -10.35 -3.68 -8.43
CA ALA A 180 -10.60 -3.37 -9.84
C ALA A 180 -9.44 -2.60 -10.50
N ARG A 181 -8.66 -1.84 -9.71
CA ARG A 181 -7.49 -1.08 -10.17
C ARG A 181 -6.43 -1.96 -10.85
N TRP A 182 -6.30 -3.22 -10.42
CA TRP A 182 -5.23 -4.11 -10.88
C TRP A 182 -5.74 -5.28 -11.73
N VAL A 183 -7.01 -5.66 -11.59
CA VAL A 183 -7.55 -6.86 -12.29
C VAL A 183 -8.20 -6.55 -13.64
N ARG A 184 -8.41 -5.27 -13.98
CA ARG A 184 -9.13 -4.87 -15.21
C ARG A 184 -8.23 -4.42 -16.37
N GLY A 185 -6.95 -4.16 -16.14
CA GLY A 185 -6.02 -3.76 -17.21
C GLY A 185 -6.23 -2.33 -17.76
N GLU A 186 -6.96 -1.48 -17.03
CA GLU A 186 -7.34 -0.14 -17.51
C GLU A 186 -6.12 0.78 -17.64
N ILE A 187 -5.21 0.75 -16.67
CA ILE A 187 -3.97 1.55 -16.70
C ILE A 187 -3.11 1.09 -17.87
N GLU A 188 -2.95 -0.22 -18.06
CA GLU A 188 -2.17 -0.78 -19.16
C GLU A 188 -2.72 -0.35 -20.52
N THR A 189 -4.03 -0.48 -20.71
CA THR A 189 -4.71 -0.07 -21.94
C THR A 189 -4.54 1.43 -22.19
N GLY A 190 -4.73 2.26 -21.17
CA GLY A 190 -4.59 3.70 -21.25
C GLY A 190 -3.18 4.16 -21.65
N PHE A 191 -2.15 3.40 -21.31
CA PHE A 191 -0.76 3.72 -21.62
C PHE A 191 -0.12 2.86 -22.73
N ASN A 192 -0.89 2.07 -23.49
CA ASN A 192 -0.34 1.16 -24.51
C ASN A 192 0.70 0.16 -23.93
N LEU A 193 0.47 -0.32 -22.71
CA LEU A 193 1.25 -1.39 -22.11
C LEU A 193 0.57 -2.75 -22.34
N PRO A 194 1.31 -3.87 -22.34
CA PRO A 194 0.69 -5.19 -22.34
C PRO A 194 -0.21 -5.37 -21.11
N VAL A 195 -1.48 -5.75 -21.34
CA VAL A 195 -2.45 -6.00 -20.27
C VAL A 195 -1.93 -7.09 -19.32
N GLY A 196 -2.03 -6.82 -18.01
CA GLY A 196 -1.58 -7.75 -16.97
C GLY A 196 -0.15 -7.52 -16.49
N ILE A 197 0.62 -6.63 -17.13
CA ILE A 197 1.96 -6.25 -16.64
C ILE A 197 1.88 -5.52 -15.30
N LEU A 198 0.81 -4.77 -15.04
CA LEU A 198 0.50 -4.15 -13.74
C LEU A 198 -0.57 -4.94 -12.99
N GLY A 199 -0.85 -6.17 -13.42
CA GLY A 199 -1.85 -7.05 -12.84
C GLY A 199 -1.28 -7.93 -11.71
N PRO A 200 -2.14 -8.74 -11.08
CA PRO A 200 -1.76 -9.53 -9.91
C PRO A 200 -0.91 -10.77 -10.24
N THR A 201 -0.89 -11.20 -11.50
CA THR A 201 -0.09 -12.35 -11.96
C THR A 201 0.68 -11.96 -13.22
N PRO A 202 1.63 -11.01 -13.13
CA PRO A 202 2.36 -10.56 -14.29
C PRO A 202 3.26 -11.70 -14.80
N SER A 203 3.52 -11.69 -16.11
CA SER A 203 4.41 -12.67 -16.78
C SER A 203 5.88 -12.47 -16.42
N SER A 204 6.25 -11.26 -15.97
CA SER A 204 7.60 -10.89 -15.52
C SER A 204 7.54 -9.83 -14.43
N GLY A 205 8.45 -9.89 -13.47
CA GLY A 205 8.42 -9.06 -12.26
C GLY A 205 7.31 -9.47 -11.30
N THR A 206 6.96 -8.56 -10.40
CA THR A 206 5.89 -8.72 -9.40
C THR A 206 4.92 -7.54 -9.51
N LEU A 207 3.71 -7.65 -8.96
CA LEU A 207 2.76 -6.53 -8.94
C LEU A 207 3.38 -5.30 -8.28
N PHE A 208 4.01 -5.47 -7.11
CA PHE A 208 4.63 -4.38 -6.37
C PHE A 208 5.79 -3.73 -7.13
N LEU A 209 6.71 -4.53 -7.68
CA LEU A 209 7.82 -4.02 -8.50
C LEU A 209 7.31 -3.25 -9.72
N ASN A 210 6.36 -3.82 -10.45
CA ASN A 210 5.90 -3.29 -11.73
C ASN A 210 5.11 -2.00 -11.54
N VAL A 211 4.19 -1.97 -10.57
CA VAL A 211 3.43 -0.76 -10.22
C VAL A 211 4.38 0.33 -9.72
N THR A 212 5.26 0.02 -8.76
CA THR A 212 6.22 1.01 -8.22
C THR A 212 7.14 1.55 -9.30
N THR A 213 7.61 0.70 -10.20
CA THR A 213 8.43 1.12 -11.35
C THR A 213 7.68 2.10 -12.23
N PHE A 214 6.45 1.75 -12.62
CA PHE A 214 5.68 2.56 -13.55
C PHE A 214 5.32 3.92 -12.95
N ILE A 215 4.69 3.93 -11.76
CA ILE A 215 4.23 5.18 -11.16
C ILE A 215 5.37 6.00 -10.55
N GLY A 216 6.43 5.35 -10.06
CA GLY A 216 7.61 6.01 -9.51
C GLY A 216 8.41 6.78 -10.57
N ASN A 217 8.56 6.24 -11.78
CA ASN A 217 9.19 6.97 -12.89
C ASN A 217 8.41 8.25 -13.27
N ILE A 218 7.12 8.30 -12.99
CA ILE A 218 6.28 9.47 -13.25
C ILE A 218 6.31 10.45 -12.07
N ALA A 219 6.05 9.96 -10.86
CA ALA A 219 5.97 10.77 -9.65
C ALA A 219 7.32 11.37 -9.25
N PHE A 220 8.42 10.63 -9.39
CA PHE A 220 9.75 11.09 -8.97
C PHE A 220 10.56 11.73 -10.10
N ARG A 221 9.91 12.15 -11.20
CA ARG A 221 10.60 12.80 -12.34
C ARG A 221 11.40 14.05 -11.96
N THR A 222 11.13 14.65 -10.80
CA THR A 222 11.81 15.82 -10.23
C THR A 222 12.66 15.50 -8.99
N ASP A 223 12.70 14.24 -8.55
CA ASP A 223 13.24 13.82 -7.26
C ASP A 223 14.30 12.73 -7.55
N SER A 224 15.54 13.18 -7.75
CA SER A 224 16.60 12.36 -8.37
C SER A 224 17.00 11.14 -7.54
N THR A 225 16.87 11.22 -6.21
CA THR A 225 17.26 10.15 -5.28
C THR A 225 16.30 8.97 -5.41
N GLU A 226 15.01 9.24 -5.27
CA GLU A 226 13.92 8.26 -5.35
C GLU A 226 13.82 7.70 -6.76
N LEU A 227 13.99 8.54 -7.78
CA LEU A 227 14.04 8.09 -9.17
C LEU A 227 15.22 7.14 -9.42
N ALA A 228 16.37 7.34 -8.77
CA ALA A 228 17.50 6.44 -8.88
C ALA A 228 17.20 5.07 -8.25
N VAL A 229 16.52 5.04 -7.10
CA VAL A 229 16.05 3.80 -6.46
C VAL A 229 15.11 3.03 -7.40
N VAL A 230 14.10 3.72 -7.95
CA VAL A 230 13.14 3.14 -8.89
C VAL A 230 13.84 2.62 -10.16
N LYS A 231 14.77 3.38 -10.74
CA LYS A 231 15.54 2.96 -11.93
C LYS A 231 16.49 1.80 -11.67
N SER A 232 17.01 1.69 -10.46
CA SER A 232 17.86 0.56 -10.08
C SER A 232 17.02 -0.72 -10.02
N ALA A 233 15.88 -0.68 -9.35
CA ALA A 233 15.00 -1.84 -9.20
C ALA A 233 14.37 -2.29 -10.53
N SER A 234 14.05 -1.35 -11.43
CA SER A 234 13.45 -1.64 -12.73
C SER A 234 14.32 -2.52 -13.64
N ARG A 235 15.63 -2.63 -13.37
CA ARG A 235 16.54 -3.56 -14.07
C ARG A 235 16.14 -5.03 -13.91
N SER A 236 15.47 -5.36 -12.81
CA SER A 236 14.91 -6.69 -12.54
C SER A 236 13.44 -6.83 -12.95
N GLY A 237 12.84 -5.76 -13.48
CA GLY A 237 11.45 -5.71 -13.91
C GLY A 237 11.28 -6.07 -15.40
N PRO A 238 10.03 -6.01 -15.89
CA PRO A 238 9.74 -6.27 -17.29
C PRO A 238 10.31 -5.18 -18.21
N LYS A 239 10.79 -5.60 -19.40
CA LYS A 239 11.46 -4.72 -20.38
C LYS A 239 10.52 -3.64 -20.93
N GLU A 240 9.23 -3.92 -20.97
CA GLU A 240 8.20 -3.01 -21.46
C GLU A 240 8.12 -1.77 -20.57
N LEU A 241 8.27 -1.92 -19.25
CA LEU A 241 8.31 -0.78 -18.33
C LEU A 241 9.63 -0.01 -18.39
N SER A 242 10.77 -0.68 -18.62
CA SER A 242 12.07 0.00 -18.78
C SER A 242 12.17 0.74 -20.13
N ASN A 243 11.55 0.22 -21.17
CA ASN A 243 11.55 0.80 -22.52
C ASN A 243 10.43 1.82 -22.75
N PHE A 244 9.49 1.91 -21.80
CA PHE A 244 8.37 2.85 -21.85
C PHE A 244 8.88 4.29 -21.98
N LYS A 245 8.23 5.08 -22.84
CA LYS A 245 8.66 6.44 -23.18
C LYS A 245 8.07 7.46 -22.21
N TYR A 246 8.50 7.42 -20.93
CA TYR A 246 8.02 8.34 -19.90
C TYR A 246 8.13 9.83 -20.28
N GLY A 247 9.15 10.21 -21.06
CA GLY A 247 9.33 11.58 -21.55
C GLY A 247 8.26 12.06 -22.54
N LYS A 248 7.41 11.18 -23.08
CA LYS A 248 6.25 11.54 -23.91
C LYS A 248 5.00 11.83 -23.08
N LEU A 249 5.03 11.57 -21.78
CA LEU A 249 3.92 11.89 -20.89
C LEU A 249 3.92 13.39 -20.57
N SER A 250 2.73 13.95 -20.42
CA SER A 250 2.51 15.36 -20.06
C SER A 250 1.77 15.48 -18.73
N PRO A 251 2.36 15.00 -17.60
CA PRO A 251 1.69 15.04 -16.31
C PRO A 251 1.52 16.49 -15.84
N THR A 252 0.35 16.81 -15.31
CA THR A 252 0.10 18.07 -14.58
C THR A 252 0.15 17.79 -13.09
N ARG A 253 0.93 18.55 -12.33
CA ARG A 253 1.07 18.36 -10.88
C ARG A 253 0.31 19.44 -10.11
N LEU A 254 -0.56 19.01 -9.21
CA LEU A 254 -1.10 19.84 -8.15
C LEU A 254 -0.22 19.66 -6.90
N GLU A 255 0.33 20.76 -6.37
CA GLU A 255 1.05 20.78 -5.10
C GLU A 255 0.23 21.48 -4.02
N GLU A 256 0.23 20.90 -2.84
CA GLU A 256 -0.33 21.49 -1.62
C GLU A 256 0.75 21.53 -0.55
N ARG A 257 1.13 22.73 -0.10
CA ARG A 257 2.20 22.95 0.88
C ARG A 257 1.58 23.41 2.19
N VAL A 258 1.89 22.72 3.28
CA VAL A 258 1.26 22.97 4.59
C VAL A 258 2.26 22.82 5.72
N GLU A 259 2.23 23.75 6.67
CA GLU A 259 3.02 23.63 7.90
C GLU A 259 2.31 22.68 8.87
N VAL A 260 2.98 21.60 9.23
CA VAL A 260 2.44 20.55 10.10
C VAL A 260 3.20 20.57 11.43
N PRO A 261 2.52 20.63 12.58
CA PRO A 261 3.18 20.58 13.88
C PRO A 261 3.70 19.17 14.17
N ASN A 262 4.88 19.12 14.76
CA ASN A 262 5.49 17.92 15.31
C ASN A 262 5.09 17.75 16.79
N TYR A 263 5.36 16.58 17.37
CA TYR A 263 5.15 16.34 18.81
C TYR A 263 5.89 17.30 19.73
N ASN A 264 7.05 17.78 19.28
CA ASN A 264 7.86 18.73 20.04
C ASN A 264 7.43 20.20 19.83
N GLY A 265 6.28 20.43 19.19
CA GLY A 265 5.73 21.76 18.92
C GLY A 265 6.39 22.52 17.77
N LYS A 266 7.49 22.02 17.19
CA LYS A 266 8.08 22.61 15.98
C LYS A 266 7.22 22.30 14.76
N THR A 267 7.14 23.23 13.80
CA THR A 267 6.49 22.96 12.52
C THR A 267 7.48 22.41 11.50
N ARG A 268 6.98 21.64 10.55
CA ARG A 268 7.70 21.22 9.34
C ARG A 268 6.82 21.46 8.13
N LEU A 269 7.45 21.73 6.99
CA LEU A 269 6.72 21.89 5.75
C LEU A 269 6.48 20.54 5.09
N VAL A 270 5.23 20.09 5.02
CA VAL A 270 4.82 18.93 4.23
C VAL A 270 4.31 19.39 2.88
N THR A 271 4.67 18.67 1.82
CA THR A 271 4.14 18.89 0.47
C THR A 271 3.38 17.66 0.00
N LEU A 272 2.09 17.80 -0.26
CA LEU A 272 1.26 16.79 -0.91
C LEU A 272 1.29 17.04 -2.41
N ARG A 273 1.48 15.99 -3.21
CA ARG A 273 1.59 16.06 -4.67
C ARG A 273 0.55 15.14 -5.30
N THR A 274 -0.25 15.69 -6.20
CA THR A 274 -1.16 14.90 -7.05
C THR A 274 -0.76 15.11 -8.51
N ASP A 275 -0.25 14.07 -9.14
CA ASP A 275 0.02 14.05 -10.58
C ASP A 275 -1.18 13.50 -11.35
N PHE A 276 -1.66 14.27 -12.33
CA PHE A 276 -2.67 13.85 -13.29
C PHE A 276 -1.99 13.58 -14.63
N VAL A 277 -1.96 12.32 -15.04
CA VAL A 277 -1.27 11.85 -16.24
C VAL A 277 -2.31 11.44 -17.27
N PRO A 278 -2.49 12.18 -18.37
CA PRO A 278 -3.43 11.77 -19.42
C PRO A 278 -3.06 10.40 -19.99
N PHE A 279 -4.05 9.55 -20.21
CA PHE A 279 -3.87 8.32 -20.97
C PHE A 279 -3.47 8.65 -22.40
N LEU A 280 -2.55 7.85 -22.96
CA LEU A 280 -2.15 7.93 -24.36
C LEU A 280 -3.31 7.49 -25.28
N ASN A 281 -4.11 6.54 -24.81
CA ASN A 281 -5.34 6.10 -25.45
C ASN A 281 -6.51 6.41 -24.51
N ALA A 282 -7.05 7.62 -24.59
CA ALA A 282 -8.29 7.91 -23.88
C ALA A 282 -9.44 7.10 -24.49
N PRO A 283 -10.25 6.40 -23.68
CA PRO A 283 -11.47 5.78 -24.18
C PRO A 283 -12.38 6.84 -24.82
N GLY A 284 -13.07 6.48 -25.90
CA GLY A 284 -13.99 7.39 -26.60
C GLY A 284 -15.24 7.77 -25.79
N ASP A 285 -15.50 7.07 -24.68
CA ASP A 285 -16.57 7.38 -23.75
C ASP A 285 -16.17 8.53 -22.80
N ARG A 286 -17.01 9.58 -22.75
CA ARG A 286 -16.82 10.75 -21.87
C ARG A 286 -16.86 10.40 -20.39
N ASN A 287 -17.49 9.29 -20.02
CA ASN A 287 -17.62 8.84 -18.63
C ASN A 287 -16.53 7.85 -18.24
N ALA A 288 -15.70 7.40 -19.17
CA ALA A 288 -14.60 6.51 -18.86
C ALA A 288 -13.41 7.28 -18.27
N ASN A 289 -12.53 6.59 -17.54
CA ASN A 289 -11.35 7.25 -16.99
C ASN A 289 -10.40 7.60 -18.14
N SER A 290 -9.78 8.77 -18.01
CA SER A 290 -8.94 9.37 -19.05
C SER A 290 -7.57 9.77 -18.54
N HIS A 291 -7.36 9.68 -17.22
CA HIS A 291 -6.11 10.04 -16.58
C HIS A 291 -5.75 9.00 -15.51
N LEU A 292 -4.46 8.84 -15.25
CA LEU A 292 -3.95 8.26 -14.03
C LEU A 292 -3.72 9.37 -13.00
N LEU A 293 -4.32 9.23 -11.83
CA LEU A 293 -3.94 10.00 -10.64
C LEU A 293 -2.81 9.26 -9.92
N ILE A 294 -1.74 9.97 -9.56
CA ILE A 294 -0.69 9.48 -8.67
C ILE A 294 -0.55 10.45 -7.51
N TYR A 295 -0.66 9.94 -6.28
CA TYR A 295 -0.56 10.73 -5.06
C TYR A 295 0.73 10.39 -4.32
N SER A 296 1.49 11.42 -3.96
CA SER A 296 2.74 11.30 -3.20
C SER A 296 2.87 12.41 -2.16
N VAL A 297 3.73 12.17 -1.16
CA VAL A 297 4.00 13.09 -0.07
C VAL A 297 5.49 13.36 0.00
N VAL A 298 5.88 14.59 0.26
CA VAL A 298 7.24 14.95 0.68
C VAL A 298 7.15 15.44 2.11
N ASP A 299 7.73 14.66 3.02
CA ASP A 299 7.80 14.99 4.44
C ASP A 299 9.28 14.97 4.88
N PRO A 300 9.84 16.10 5.37
CA PRO A 300 11.21 16.17 5.84
C PRO A 300 11.59 15.14 6.91
N PHE A 301 10.63 14.57 7.66
CA PHE A 301 10.92 13.49 8.60
C PHE A 301 11.36 12.19 7.95
N HIS A 302 10.84 11.90 6.75
CA HIS A 302 11.19 10.70 6.00
C HIS A 302 12.29 10.99 4.97
N HIS A 303 12.78 12.24 4.91
CA HIS A 303 13.85 12.74 4.04
C HIS A 303 13.63 12.57 2.52
N GLU A 304 12.53 11.94 2.10
CA GLU A 304 12.30 11.48 0.74
C GLU A 304 10.87 11.75 0.28
N ALA A 305 10.67 11.79 -1.04
CA ALA A 305 9.34 11.76 -1.64
C ALA A 305 8.78 10.33 -1.59
N GLN A 306 7.55 10.17 -1.13
CA GLN A 306 6.94 8.86 -0.90
C GLN A 306 5.64 8.71 -1.68
N LEU A 307 5.51 7.60 -2.41
CA LEU A 307 4.27 7.18 -3.09
C LEU A 307 3.22 6.78 -2.05
N ILE A 308 1.96 7.13 -2.32
CA ILE A 308 0.82 6.74 -1.49
C ILE A 308 -0.17 5.90 -2.27
N SER A 309 -0.62 6.38 -3.43
CA SER A 309 -1.67 5.70 -4.21
C SER A 309 -1.60 6.07 -5.68
N ALA A 310 -2.13 5.20 -6.53
CA ALA A 310 -2.40 5.51 -7.93
C ALA A 310 -3.69 4.84 -8.41
N PHE A 311 -4.50 5.53 -9.22
CA PHE A 311 -5.70 4.96 -9.82
C PHE A 311 -6.24 5.81 -11.00
N PRO A 312 -6.97 5.19 -11.94
CA PRO A 312 -7.65 5.90 -13.02
C PRO A 312 -8.71 6.88 -12.50
N VAL A 313 -8.81 8.06 -13.14
CA VAL A 313 -9.85 9.06 -12.87
C VAL A 313 -10.38 9.67 -14.17
N GLN A 314 -11.61 10.18 -14.11
CA GLN A 314 -12.26 10.89 -15.22
C GLN A 314 -11.73 12.31 -15.41
N THR A 315 -11.91 12.85 -16.62
CA THR A 315 -11.54 14.24 -16.95
C THR A 315 -12.23 15.26 -16.05
N SER A 316 -13.50 15.03 -15.69
CA SER A 316 -14.27 15.90 -14.78
C SER A 316 -13.61 16.03 -13.41
N PHE A 317 -13.03 14.94 -12.89
CA PHE A 317 -12.29 14.94 -11.64
C PHE A 317 -11.05 15.84 -11.73
N VAL A 318 -10.28 15.70 -12.82
CA VAL A 318 -9.08 16.51 -13.06
C VAL A 318 -9.42 17.99 -13.18
N GLN A 319 -10.46 18.33 -13.95
CA GLN A 319 -10.92 19.72 -14.11
C GLN A 319 -11.34 20.35 -12.78
N ASN A 320 -12.03 19.59 -11.92
CA ASN A 320 -12.39 20.08 -10.59
C ASN A 320 -11.16 20.29 -9.69
N ALA A 321 -10.21 19.34 -9.70
CA ALA A 321 -9.00 19.43 -8.90
C ALA A 321 -8.09 20.60 -9.30
N LEU A 322 -8.03 20.91 -10.61
CA LEU A 322 -7.20 21.98 -11.18
C LEU A 322 -7.93 23.32 -11.34
N ASN A 323 -9.17 23.45 -10.84
CA ASN A 323 -9.95 24.66 -10.98
C ASN A 323 -9.21 25.87 -10.34
N PRO A 324 -8.97 26.98 -11.07
CA PRO A 324 -8.28 28.15 -10.54
C PRO A 324 -8.87 28.72 -9.25
N LYS A 325 -10.20 28.62 -9.05
CA LYS A 325 -10.87 29.05 -7.80
C LYS A 325 -10.45 28.22 -6.58
N GLY A 326 -9.97 27.01 -6.82
CA GLY A 326 -9.46 26.07 -5.84
C GLY A 326 -7.98 26.27 -5.47
N LEU A 327 -7.26 27.22 -6.08
CA LEU A 327 -5.83 27.48 -5.84
C LEU A 327 -5.59 28.58 -4.80
N GLY A 328 -4.33 28.78 -4.40
CA GLY A 328 -3.87 29.74 -3.39
C GLY A 328 -4.01 29.22 -1.97
N SER A 329 -4.22 30.13 -1.01
CA SER A 329 -4.43 29.78 0.40
C SER A 329 -5.73 29.00 0.59
N LYS A 330 -5.63 27.74 1.00
CA LYS A 330 -6.76 26.81 1.14
C LYS A 330 -6.59 25.87 2.34
N PRO A 331 -7.69 25.29 2.84
CA PRO A 331 -7.62 24.14 3.73
C PRO A 331 -7.01 22.93 2.98
N VAL A 332 -6.00 22.32 3.61
CA VAL A 332 -5.24 21.17 3.13
C VAL A 332 -5.40 20.03 4.14
N SER A 333 -5.63 18.83 3.61
CA SER A 333 -5.72 17.59 4.36
C SER A 333 -5.17 16.45 3.50
N THR A 334 -4.78 15.33 4.13
CA THR A 334 -4.41 14.13 3.38
C THR A 334 -5.59 13.56 2.63
N ARG A 335 -5.33 12.94 1.47
CA ARG A 335 -6.35 12.34 0.60
C ARG A 335 -5.95 10.92 0.20
N TYR A 336 -6.89 10.21 -0.40
CA TYR A 336 -6.63 8.92 -1.06
C TYR A 336 -5.96 7.89 -0.14
N ASN A 337 -6.44 7.84 1.11
CA ASN A 337 -5.92 7.01 2.18
C ASN A 337 -4.51 7.35 2.67
N GLY A 338 -3.86 8.43 2.20
CA GLY A 338 -2.54 8.81 2.70
C GLY A 338 -2.52 9.16 4.19
N PHE A 339 -1.49 8.68 4.88
CA PHE A 339 -1.20 9.04 6.26
C PHE A 339 0.01 9.96 6.34
N VAL A 340 -0.16 11.11 6.99
CA VAL A 340 0.90 12.03 7.39
C VAL A 340 0.65 12.42 8.83
N GLU A 341 1.64 12.16 9.67
CA GLU A 341 1.57 12.46 11.09
C GLU A 341 1.34 13.96 11.35
N GLY A 342 0.32 14.27 12.15
CA GLY A 342 -0.06 15.66 12.47
C GLY A 342 -0.95 16.35 11.43
N LEU A 343 -1.19 15.72 10.27
CA LEU A 343 -2.06 16.24 9.21
C LEU A 343 -3.26 15.33 8.91
N SER A 344 -3.11 14.01 8.99
CA SER A 344 -4.20 13.08 8.76
C SER A 344 -5.26 13.12 9.84
N GLY A 345 -6.53 13.18 9.42
CA GLY A 345 -7.67 13.36 10.31
C GLY A 345 -7.89 14.81 10.75
N THR A 346 -7.05 15.74 10.30
CA THR A 346 -7.19 17.18 10.56
C THR A 346 -7.23 17.96 9.25
N THR A 347 -7.41 19.27 9.35
CA THR A 347 -7.31 20.18 8.20
C THR A 347 -6.53 21.41 8.65
N LEU A 348 -5.49 21.75 7.91
CA LEU A 348 -4.61 22.89 8.18
C LEU A 348 -4.63 23.84 6.99
N HIS A 349 -4.38 25.12 7.21
CA HIS A 349 -4.28 26.07 6.10
C HIS A 349 -2.92 25.95 5.42
N GLY A 350 -2.92 25.88 4.10
CA GLY A 350 -1.73 25.77 3.27
C GLY A 350 -1.89 26.49 1.93
N ASP A 351 -0.87 26.39 1.08
CA ASP A 351 -0.87 26.94 -0.28
C ASP A 351 -1.05 25.83 -1.31
N ARG A 352 -2.00 26.00 -2.23
CA ARG A 352 -2.24 25.07 -3.34
C ARG A 352 -1.92 25.71 -4.68
N ARG A 353 -1.07 25.06 -5.48
CA ARG A 353 -0.64 25.55 -6.79
C ARG A 353 -0.56 24.44 -7.83
N VAL A 354 -0.79 24.80 -9.08
CA VAL A 354 -0.58 23.91 -10.23
C VAL A 354 0.82 24.16 -10.77
N LEU A 355 1.63 23.11 -10.83
CA LEU A 355 2.88 23.09 -11.58
C LEU A 355 2.57 22.55 -12.97
N GLY A 356 2.59 23.44 -13.96
CA GLY A 356 2.48 23.04 -15.36
C GLY A 356 3.65 22.13 -15.76
N SER A 357 3.42 21.27 -16.75
CA SER A 357 4.52 20.68 -17.49
C SER A 357 5.30 21.85 -18.09
N ARG A 358 6.46 22.20 -17.51
CA ARG A 358 7.43 22.98 -18.26
C ARG A 358 7.75 22.11 -19.47
N GLY A 359 7.17 22.41 -20.62
CA GLY A 359 7.59 21.81 -21.87
C GLY A 359 9.10 21.96 -21.90
N SER A 360 9.82 20.84 -21.86
CA SER A 360 11.21 20.81 -22.23
C SER A 360 11.24 21.37 -23.66
N LYS A 361 11.60 22.65 -23.78
CA LYS A 361 11.94 23.25 -25.06
C LYS A 361 13.14 22.53 -25.64
#